data_AF-A0A539E0G1-F1
#
_entry.id   AF-A0A539E0G1-F1
#
_cell.length_a   1.000
_cell.length_b   1.000
_cell.length_c   1.000
_cell.angle_alpha   90.00
_cell.angle_beta   90.00
_cell.angle_gamma   90.00
#
_symmetry.space_group_name_H-M   'P 1'
#
loop_
_entity.id
_entity.type
_entity.pdbx_description
1 polymer ?
#
loop_
_entity_poly.entity_id
_entity_poly.type
_entity_poly.pdbx_seq_one_letter_code
_entity_poly.pdbx_strand_id
1 'polypeptide(L)'
;EQLKPNWLLLGIQPLECMKIELQVKEPGLEMRTEGISLDATYRSNKTAKRDAYADLLLDVMKGDHSLFLRYDEVEWAWRVVDPILKVWSMERDFINTYAAGAWGPRGTYRLFDRDDQFWRHSLSLEGANVSAEAF
;
A
#
# COMPACT_ATOMS: atom_id res chain seq x y z
N GLU A 1 2.66 23.30 16.54
CA GLU A 1 2.98 21.92 16.13
C GLU A 1 2.04 21.51 15.01
N GLN A 2 2.58 20.93 13.94
CA GLN A 2 1.77 20.36 12.88
C GLN A 2 1.50 18.90 13.26
N LEU A 3 0.22 18.57 13.51
CA LEU A 3 -0.19 17.21 13.80
C LEU A 3 0.11 16.33 12.58
N LYS A 4 0.87 15.25 12.79
CA LYS A 4 1.14 14.28 11.72
C LYS A 4 -0.14 13.53 11.35
N PRO A 5 -0.37 13.19 10.07
CA PRO A 5 -1.49 12.34 9.68
C PRO A 5 -1.45 10.96 10.36
N ASN A 6 -2.62 10.43 10.67
CA ASN A 6 -2.76 9.05 11.14
C ASN A 6 -2.68 8.09 9.94
N TRP A 7 -2.18 6.87 10.17
CA TRP A 7 -2.07 5.84 9.13
C TRP A 7 -2.86 4.59 9.50
N LEU A 8 -3.56 4.03 8.51
CA LEU A 8 -4.08 2.66 8.54
C LEU A 8 -3.28 1.84 7.53
N LEU A 9 -2.56 0.85 8.03
CA LEU A 9 -1.69 -0.01 7.22
C LEU A 9 -2.28 -1.41 7.18
N LEU A 10 -2.49 -1.91 5.96
CA LEU A 10 -2.93 -3.28 5.72
C LEU A 10 -1.78 -4.03 5.03
N GLY A 11 -1.04 -4.82 5.81
CA GLY A 11 -0.05 -5.74 5.29
C GLY A 11 -0.74 -6.98 4.74
N ILE A 12 -0.68 -7.17 3.42
CA ILE A 12 -1.28 -8.33 2.75
C ILE A 12 -0.29 -9.49 2.68
N GLN A 13 0.96 -9.23 2.31
CA GLN A 13 2.06 -10.21 2.26
C GLN A 13 3.40 -9.47 2.46
N PRO A 14 4.45 -10.12 3.01
CA PRO A 14 4.53 -11.50 3.48
C PRO A 14 3.99 -11.72 4.90
N LEU A 15 3.72 -10.65 5.65
CA LEU A 15 3.06 -10.71 6.96
C LEU A 15 1.66 -10.10 6.85
N GLU A 16 0.64 -10.93 7.07
CA GLU A 16 -0.74 -10.49 7.19
C GLU A 16 -0.95 -9.77 8.53
N CYS A 17 -1.01 -8.44 8.48
CA CYS A 17 -1.21 -7.59 9.66
C CYS A 17 -2.02 -6.35 9.33
N MET A 18 -2.72 -5.83 10.34
CA MET A 18 -3.33 -4.51 10.32
C MET A 18 -2.63 -3.67 11.38
N LYS A 19 -2.17 -2.47 11.00
CA LYS A 19 -1.56 -1.52 11.93
C LYS A 19 -2.24 -0.17 11.87
N ILE A 20 -2.39 0.48 13.01
CA ILE A 20 -2.92 1.83 13.09
C ILE A 20 -1.89 2.70 13.80
N GLU A 21 -1.46 3.77 13.15
CA GLU A 21 -0.54 4.74 13.73
C GLU A 21 -1.27 6.04 14.03
N LEU A 22 -1.14 6.49 15.28
CA LEU A 22 -1.86 7.64 15.79
C LEU A 22 -1.04 8.38 16.83
N GLN A 23 -1.33 9.68 16.98
CA GLN A 23 -0.71 10.54 17.98
C GLN A 23 -1.49 10.45 19.30
N VAL A 24 -0.81 10.09 20.39
CA VAL A 24 -1.35 10.12 21.75
C VAL A 24 -0.61 11.14 22.61
N LYS A 25 -1.28 11.63 23.66
CA LYS A 25 -0.64 12.47 24.65
C LYS A 25 0.37 11.65 25.45
N GLU A 26 1.59 12.16 25.57
CA GLU A 26 2.61 11.61 26.47
C GLU A 26 2.14 11.74 27.93
N PRO A 27 2.24 10.69 28.77
CA PRO A 27 1.90 10.78 30.19
C PRO A 27 2.79 11.81 30.90
N GLY A 28 2.21 12.92 31.35
CA GLY A 28 2.96 13.98 32.01
C GLY A 28 2.17 15.28 32.18
N LEU A 29 2.84 16.26 32.80
CA LEU A 29 2.34 17.62 32.99
C LEU A 29 2.46 18.46 31.70
N GLU A 30 3.43 18.14 30.86
CA GLU A 30 3.63 18.82 29.58
C GLU A 30 2.61 18.33 28.53
N MET A 31 2.22 19.23 27.62
CA MET A 31 1.35 18.90 26.49
C MET A 31 2.19 18.48 25.29
N ARG A 32 2.78 17.29 25.38
CA ARG A 32 3.52 16.64 24.29
C ARG A 32 2.73 15.46 23.74
N THR A 33 2.91 15.20 22.45
CA THR A 33 2.33 14.04 21.77
C THR A 33 3.41 13.11 21.24
N GLU A 34 3.19 11.81 21.35
CA GLU A 34 4.03 10.76 20.78
C GLU A 34 3.22 9.89 19.81
N GLY A 35 3.88 9.39 18.77
CA GLY A 35 3.26 8.46 17.82
C GLY A 35 3.33 7.02 18.35
N ILE A 36 2.19 6.36 18.46
CA ILE A 36 2.11 4.93 18.80
C ILE A 36 1.58 4.11 17.62
N SER A 37 1.96 2.84 17.56
CA SER A 37 1.41 1.85 16.62
C SER A 37 0.59 0.81 17.36
N LEU A 38 -0.65 0.60 16.92
CA LEU A 38 -1.50 -0.51 17.34
C LEU A 38 -1.39 -1.62 16.30
N ASP A 39 -0.79 -2.75 16.68
CA ASP A 39 -0.48 -3.85 15.77
C ASP A 39 -1.44 -5.04 16.01
N ALA A 40 -2.22 -5.38 14.98
CA ALA A 40 -3.08 -6.56 14.92
C ALA A 40 -2.55 -7.54 13.86
N THR A 41 -1.64 -8.42 14.27
CA THR A 41 -1.06 -9.45 13.40
C THR A 41 -1.86 -10.75 13.54
N TYR A 42 -2.45 -11.25 12.45
CA TYR A 42 -3.38 -12.38 12.49
C TYR A 42 -2.75 -13.72 12.09
N ARG A 43 -1.65 -13.71 11.34
CA ARG A 43 -0.90 -14.94 11.05
C ARG A 43 0.33 -15.06 11.93
N SER A 44 0.36 -16.13 12.72
CA SER A 44 1.58 -16.62 13.34
C SER A 44 2.27 -17.61 12.41
N ASN A 45 3.58 -17.82 12.55
CA ASN A 45 4.36 -18.81 11.79
C ASN A 45 3.79 -20.25 11.84
N LYS A 46 2.80 -20.54 12.70
CA LYS A 46 2.18 -21.86 12.87
C LYS A 46 0.90 -22.05 12.06
N THR A 47 0.36 -20.99 11.44
CA THR A 47 -0.84 -21.09 10.63
C THR A 47 -0.45 -21.57 9.22
N ALA A 48 -0.95 -22.73 8.81
CA ALA A 48 -0.72 -23.25 7.46
C ALA A 48 -1.15 -22.19 6.43
N LYS A 49 -0.21 -21.75 5.58
CA LYS A 49 -0.51 -20.84 4.48
C LYS A 49 -1.43 -21.56 3.51
N ARG A 50 -2.72 -21.21 3.53
CA ARG A 50 -3.64 -21.61 2.46
C ARG A 50 -3.20 -20.93 1.18
N ASP A 51 -3.08 -21.73 0.13
CA ASP A 51 -2.79 -21.25 -1.21
C ASP A 51 -4.01 -20.49 -1.74
N ALA A 52 -3.79 -19.35 -2.39
CA ALA A 52 -4.85 -18.52 -2.93
C ALA A 52 -5.72 -19.30 -3.93
N TYR A 53 -5.12 -20.21 -4.71
CA TYR A 53 -5.86 -21.04 -5.65
C TYR A 53 -6.71 -22.11 -4.97
N ALA A 54 -6.29 -22.63 -3.81
CA ALA A 54 -7.05 -23.64 -3.08
C ALA A 54 -8.37 -23.04 -2.56
N ASP A 55 -8.33 -21.82 -2.04
CA ASP A 55 -9.53 -21.11 -1.58
C ASP A 55 -10.46 -20.76 -2.76
N LEU A 56 -9.92 -20.24 -3.87
CA LEU A 56 -10.74 -19.95 -5.06
C LEU A 56 -11.41 -21.19 -5.65
N LEU A 57 -10.71 -22.33 -5.71
CA LEU A 57 -11.31 -23.59 -6.19
C LEU A 57 -12.43 -24.09 -5.27
N LEU A 58 -12.25 -23.93 -3.96
CA LEU A 58 -13.28 -24.27 -2.98
C LEU A 58 -14.52 -23.40 -3.16
N ASP A 59 -14.35 -22.11 -3.46
CA ASP A 59 -15.45 -21.18 -3.70
C ASP A 59 -16.23 -21.55 -4.96
N VAL A 60 -15.55 -21.94 -6.04
CA VAL A 60 -16.22 -22.51 -7.25
C VAL A 60 -17.05 -23.74 -6.90
N MET A 61 -16.50 -24.66 -6.10
CA MET A 61 -17.23 -25.87 -5.69
C MET A 61 -18.47 -25.56 -4.83
N LYS A 62 -18.44 -24.46 -4.08
CA LYS A 62 -19.56 -23.97 -3.26
C LYS A 62 -20.54 -23.09 -4.05
N GLY A 63 -20.20 -22.70 -5.27
CA GLY A 63 -20.95 -21.70 -6.05
C GLY A 63 -20.88 -20.29 -5.47
N ASP A 64 -19.84 -19.97 -4.69
CA ASP A 64 -19.58 -18.62 -4.19
C ASP A 64 -18.72 -17.86 -5.20
N HIS A 65 -19.28 -16.78 -5.76
CA HIS A 65 -18.63 -15.99 -6.80
C HIS A 65 -18.12 -14.63 -6.27
N SER A 66 -18.12 -14.41 -4.96
CA SER A 66 -17.79 -13.10 -4.34
C SER A 66 -16.34 -12.65 -4.57
N LEU A 67 -15.40 -13.58 -4.76
CA LEU A 67 -13.98 -13.30 -5.03
C LEU A 67 -13.61 -13.37 -6.52
N PHE A 68 -14.62 -13.44 -7.41
CA PHE A 68 -14.41 -13.47 -8.85
C PHE A 68 -14.78 -12.12 -9.46
N LEU A 69 -13.97 -11.68 -10.41
CA LEU A 69 -14.25 -10.46 -11.17
C LEU A 69 -15.47 -10.65 -12.05
N ARG A 70 -16.37 -9.68 -12.02
CA ARG A 70 -17.54 -9.66 -12.90
C ARG A 70 -17.16 -9.07 -14.27
N TYR A 71 -17.93 -9.44 -15.29
CA TYR A 71 -17.68 -8.99 -16.66
C TYR A 71 -17.66 -7.46 -16.81
N ASP A 72 -18.61 -6.78 -16.17
CA ASP A 72 -18.72 -5.32 -16.17
C ASP A 72 -17.55 -4.66 -15.45
N GLU A 73 -17.10 -5.21 -14.32
CA GLU A 73 -15.90 -4.73 -13.62
C GLU A 73 -14.65 -4.82 -14.50
N VAL A 74 -14.48 -5.92 -15.22
CA VAL A 74 -13.37 -6.13 -16.16
C VAL A 74 -13.45 -5.14 -17.33
N GLU A 75 -14.64 -4.92 -17.90
CA GLU A 75 -14.84 -3.94 -18.96
C GLU A 75 -14.42 -2.53 -18.52
N TRP A 76 -14.84 -2.11 -17.33
CA TRP A 76 -14.48 -0.80 -16.78
C TRP A 76 -13.00 -0.67 -16.47
N ALA A 77 -12.36 -1.71 -15.93
CA ALA A 77 -10.92 -1.73 -15.74
C ALA A 77 -10.16 -1.53 -17.06
N TRP A 78 -10.60 -2.21 -18.13
CA TRP A 78 -10.00 -2.04 -19.46
C TRP A 78 -10.22 -0.65 -20.04
N ARG A 79 -11.38 -0.02 -19.84
CA ARG A 79 -11.62 1.37 -20.27
C ARG A 79 -10.63 2.37 -19.67
N VAL A 80 -10.10 2.09 -18.47
CA VAL A 80 -9.08 2.92 -17.82
C VAL A 80 -7.68 2.65 -18.39
N VAL A 81 -7.33 1.38 -18.62
CA VAL A 81 -5.98 0.99 -19.03
C VAL A 81 -5.74 1.16 -20.54
N ASP A 82 -6.75 0.90 -21.37
CA ASP A 82 -6.65 0.91 -22.84
C ASP A 82 -6.09 2.23 -23.42
N PRO A 83 -6.57 3.43 -23.00
CA PRO A 83 -6.03 4.68 -23.53
C PRO A 83 -4.53 4.84 -23.25
N ILE A 84 -4.07 4.43 -22.06
CA ILE A 84 -2.66 4.51 -21.65
C ILE A 84 -1.80 3.62 -22.55
N LEU A 85 -2.24 2.38 -22.77
CA LEU A 85 -1.54 1.44 -23.64
C LEU A 85 -1.48 1.91 -25.10
N LYS A 86 -2.56 2.52 -25.61
CA LYS A 86 -2.59 3.07 -26.98
C LYS A 86 -1.54 4.17 -27.14
N VAL A 87 -1.46 5.11 -26.21
CA VAL A 87 -0.45 6.18 -26.23
C VAL A 87 0.97 5.59 -26.21
N TRP A 88 1.23 4.66 -25.28
CA TRP A 88 2.54 4.00 -25.17
C TRP A 88 2.93 3.14 -26.39
N SER A 89 1.95 2.69 -27.19
CA SER A 89 2.24 1.97 -28.43
C SER A 89 2.70 2.87 -29.58
N MET A 90 2.34 4.16 -29.53
CA MET A 90 2.64 5.15 -30.58
C MET A 90 3.85 6.01 -30.22
N GLU A 91 3.94 6.47 -28.97
CA GLU A 91 5.02 7.30 -28.47
C GLU A 91 6.24 6.45 -28.10
N ARG A 92 7.43 6.92 -28.50
CA ARG A 92 8.73 6.28 -28.15
C ARG A 92 9.59 7.20 -27.28
N ASP A 93 8.94 8.07 -26.53
CA ASP A 93 9.61 9.03 -25.66
C ASP A 93 10.41 8.33 -24.56
N PHE A 94 11.33 9.08 -23.96
CA PHE A 94 12.21 8.57 -22.92
C PHE A 94 11.42 8.03 -21.72
N ILE A 95 11.63 6.75 -21.41
CA ILE A 95 11.09 6.09 -20.22
C ILE A 95 12.03 6.36 -19.04
N ASN A 96 11.49 6.90 -17.95
CA ASN A 96 12.28 7.16 -16.74
C ASN A 96 12.83 5.85 -16.16
N THR A 97 14.14 5.81 -15.95
CA THR A 97 14.85 4.67 -15.35
C THR A 97 15.16 4.92 -13.88
N TYR A 98 15.45 3.86 -13.14
CA TYR A 98 15.84 3.90 -11.73
C TYR A 98 16.80 2.75 -11.43
N ALA A 99 17.59 2.88 -10.36
CA ALA A 99 18.52 1.84 -9.94
C ALA A 99 17.78 0.63 -9.37
N ALA A 100 18.29 -0.58 -9.61
CA ALA A 100 17.73 -1.79 -9.01
C ALA A 100 17.82 -1.72 -7.47
N GLY A 101 16.72 -2.07 -6.79
CA GLY A 101 16.61 -1.96 -5.34
C GLY A 101 16.06 -0.61 -4.83
N ALA A 102 15.97 0.41 -5.70
CA ALA A 102 15.29 1.66 -5.37
C ALA A 102 13.76 1.54 -5.55
N TRP A 103 13.02 2.44 -4.89
CA TRP A 103 11.55 2.50 -4.92
C TRP A 103 10.94 3.03 -6.23
N GLY A 104 11.77 3.43 -7.19
CA GLY A 104 11.33 3.91 -8.50
C GLY A 104 12.02 5.21 -8.93
N PRO A 105 11.60 5.79 -10.06
CA PRO A 105 12.15 7.04 -10.54
C PRO A 105 11.69 8.22 -9.67
N ARG A 106 12.48 9.30 -9.64
CA ARG A 106 12.09 10.55 -8.93
C ARG A 106 10.78 11.15 -9.44
N GLY A 107 10.37 10.84 -10.66
CA GLY A 107 9.10 11.28 -11.25
C GLY A 107 7.86 10.79 -10.50
N THR A 108 7.97 9.74 -9.69
CA THR A 108 6.83 9.15 -8.95
C THR A 108 6.22 10.10 -7.91
N TYR A 109 6.99 11.06 -7.38
CA TYR A 109 6.49 12.07 -6.44
C TYR A 109 5.64 13.16 -7.10
N ARG A 110 5.60 13.24 -8.44
CA ARG A 110 4.74 14.19 -9.17
C ARG A 110 3.25 13.86 -9.06
N LEU A 111 2.90 12.70 -8.49
CA LEU A 111 1.51 12.27 -8.32
C LEU A 111 0.79 13.05 -7.21
N PHE A 112 1.52 13.62 -6.25
CA PHE A 112 0.95 14.26 -5.08
C PHE A 112 0.89 15.78 -5.23
N ASP A 113 -0.27 16.36 -4.88
CA ASP A 113 -0.49 17.81 -4.95
C ASP A 113 -0.06 18.55 -3.68
N ARG A 114 0.07 17.82 -2.55
CA ARG A 114 0.39 18.39 -1.24
C ARG A 114 1.72 17.88 -0.72
N ASP A 115 2.46 18.76 -0.05
CA ASP A 115 3.76 18.44 0.54
C ASP A 115 3.69 17.42 1.69
N ASP A 116 2.49 17.16 2.25
CA ASP A 116 2.27 16.16 3.30
C ASP A 116 1.91 14.76 2.77
N GLN A 117 1.82 14.60 1.45
CA GLN A 117 1.55 13.34 0.77
C GLN A 117 2.83 12.76 0.18
N PHE A 118 3.10 11.51 0.51
CA PHE A 118 4.27 10.80 0.01
C PHE A 118 4.03 9.30 0.04
N TRP A 119 4.82 8.57 -0.74
CA TRP A 119 4.81 7.12 -0.71
C TRP A 119 5.45 6.63 0.57
N ARG A 120 4.73 5.77 1.27
CA ARG A 120 5.23 5.05 2.44
C ARG A 120 5.81 3.72 2.01
N HIS A 121 7.03 3.47 2.44
CA HIS A 121 7.85 2.36 1.96
C HIS A 121 7.99 1.22 2.98
N SER A 122 7.60 1.43 4.23
CA SER A 122 7.61 0.40 5.27
C SER A 122 6.36 0.40 6.14
N LEU A 123 6.09 -0.75 6.78
CA LEU A 123 5.04 -0.94 7.78
C LEU A 123 5.51 -0.61 9.21
N SER A 124 6.71 -0.07 9.39
CA SER A 124 7.21 0.42 10.68
C SER A 124 6.90 1.89 10.83
N LEU A 125 6.80 2.39 12.06
CA LEU A 125 6.60 3.82 12.38
C LEU A 125 7.59 4.75 11.66
N GLU A 126 8.80 4.26 11.38
CA GLU A 126 9.84 5.01 10.67
C GLU A 126 9.58 5.13 9.16
N GLY A 127 8.74 4.27 8.57
CA GLY A 127 8.39 4.32 7.14
C GLY A 127 7.65 5.59 6.72
N ALA A 128 7.12 6.34 7.69
CA ALA A 128 6.52 7.65 7.48
C ALA A 128 7.57 8.80 7.45
N ASN A 129 8.85 8.53 7.74
CA ASN A 129 9.90 9.54 7.69
C ASN A 129 10.54 9.60 6.30
N VAL A 130 10.10 10.57 5.50
CA VAL A 130 10.63 10.87 4.16
C VAL A 130 12.13 11.21 4.16
N SER A 131 12.68 11.61 5.31
CA SER A 131 14.11 11.90 5.48
C SER A 131 14.99 10.67 5.66
N ALA A 132 14.41 9.48 5.91
CA ALA A 132 15.17 8.27 6.20
C ALA A 132 15.66 7.52 4.93
N GLU A 133 15.14 7.88 3.75
CA GLU A 133 15.51 7.26 2.47
C GLU A 133 16.08 8.29 1.46
N ALA A 134 16.66 9.39 1.97
CA ALA A 134 17.62 10.12 1.15
C ALA A 134 18.89 9.26 1.05
N PHE A 135 19.06 8.65 -0.12
CA PHE A 135 20.19 7.87 -0.67
C PHE A 135 19.93 6.36 -0.83
#